data_AF-A0A0A0L9N6-F1
#
_entry.id   AF-A0A0A0L9N6-F1
#
_cell.length_a   1.000
_cell.length_b   1.000
_cell.length_c   1.000
_cell.angle_alpha   90.00
_cell.angle_beta   90.00
_cell.angle_gamma   90.00
#
_symmetry.space_group_name_H-M   'P 1'
#
loop_
_entity.id
_entity.type
_entity.pdbx_description
1 polymer ?
#
loop_
_entity_poly.entity_id
_entity_poly.type
_entity_poly.pdbx_seq_one_letter_code
_entity_poly.pdbx_strand_id
1 'polypeptide(L)'
;MPIQEPKLSLLSAEAKESAANIEKRLQLGSKLSDVATCEEDVLELLSLFNKENYILSEHRGKYCVMLKESASPVDMLKAVFHVNYLHWLERNAGITARSASNDCRPGGRLQMSLEYVEREFKHVKYDGELAGWSTDGLIARPLTTRICECHVT
;
A
#
# COMPACT_ATOMS: atom_id res chain seq x y z
N MET A 1 30.71 -5.75 -32.95
CA MET A 1 29.26 -5.58 -32.74
C MET A 1 29.05 -4.30 -31.95
N PRO A 2 28.16 -3.38 -32.35
CA PRO A 2 27.84 -2.25 -31.49
C PRO A 2 27.11 -2.76 -30.25
N ILE A 3 27.53 -2.30 -29.08
CA ILE A 3 26.83 -2.50 -27.81
C ILE A 3 25.49 -1.78 -27.97
N GLN A 4 24.39 -2.53 -28.02
CA GLN A 4 23.06 -1.95 -27.89
C GLN A 4 22.97 -1.37 -26.48
N GLU A 5 23.07 -0.05 -26.37
CA GLU A 5 22.63 0.66 -25.18
C GLU A 5 21.19 0.19 -24.87
N PRO A 6 20.91 -0.23 -23.62
CA PRO A 6 19.57 -0.66 -23.27
C PRO A 6 18.64 0.52 -23.55
N LYS A 7 17.73 0.36 -24.52
CA LYS A 7 16.61 1.29 -24.69
C LYS A 7 15.94 1.36 -23.32
N LEU A 8 16.13 2.48 -22.61
CA LEU A 8 15.31 2.87 -21.48
C LEU A 8 13.87 2.77 -21.98
N SER A 9 13.21 1.67 -21.60
CA SER A 9 11.84 1.42 -22.00
C SER A 9 11.01 2.51 -21.34
N LEU A 10 10.58 3.48 -22.15
CA LEU A 10 9.63 4.47 -21.69
C LEU A 10 8.42 3.71 -21.13
N LEU A 11 8.02 4.03 -19.89
CA LEU A 11 6.79 3.52 -19.28
C LEU A 11 5.62 3.66 -20.28
N SER A 12 4.78 2.63 -20.36
CA SER A 12 3.58 2.68 -21.20
C SER A 12 2.66 3.83 -20.77
N ALA A 13 1.81 4.31 -21.69
CA ALA A 13 0.83 5.35 -21.37
C ALA A 13 -0.08 4.93 -20.20
N GLU A 14 -0.49 3.66 -20.17
CA GLU A 14 -1.28 3.07 -19.10
C GLU A 14 -0.55 3.05 -17.75
N ALA A 15 0.74 2.72 -17.73
CA ALA A 15 1.54 2.74 -16.52
C ALA A 15 1.65 4.17 -15.95
N LYS A 16 1.84 5.16 -16.82
CA LYS A 16 1.87 6.58 -16.43
C LYS A 16 0.53 7.07 -15.89
N GLU A 17 -0.56 6.71 -16.55
CA GLU A 17 -1.92 7.05 -16.11
C GLU A 17 -2.22 6.43 -14.72
N SER A 18 -1.89 5.15 -14.55
CA SER A 18 -2.07 4.44 -13.29
C SER A 18 -1.26 5.07 -12.16
N ALA A 19 0.00 5.42 -12.42
CA ALA A 19 0.86 6.11 -11.46
C ALA A 19 0.27 7.47 -11.05
N ALA A 20 -0.20 8.28 -11.99
CA ALA A 20 -0.84 9.56 -11.71
C ALA A 20 -2.13 9.41 -10.90
N ASN A 21 -2.95 8.40 -11.20
CA ASN A 21 -4.17 8.09 -10.46
C ASN A 21 -3.86 7.67 -9.01
N ILE A 22 -2.85 6.83 -8.82
CA ILE A 22 -2.40 6.39 -7.49
C ILE A 22 -1.87 7.59 -6.70
N GLU A 23 -0.97 8.38 -7.29
CA GLU A 23 -0.39 9.58 -6.66
C GLU A 23 -1.49 10.53 -6.16
N LYS A 24 -2.51 10.78 -6.98
CA LYS A 24 -3.64 11.66 -6.62
C LYS A 24 -4.51 11.09 -5.49
N ARG A 25 -4.58 9.77 -5.34
CA ARG A 25 -5.47 9.07 -4.38
C ARG A 25 -4.76 8.67 -3.10
N LEU A 26 -3.44 8.52 -3.12
CA LEU A 26 -2.63 8.09 -1.99
C LEU A 26 -2.60 9.15 -0.88
N GLN A 27 -2.79 8.71 0.36
CA GLN A 27 -2.59 9.52 1.56
C GLN A 27 -1.75 8.71 2.57
N LEU A 28 -0.50 9.12 2.75
CA LEU A 28 0.40 8.51 3.73
C LEU A 28 0.34 9.28 5.05
N GLY A 29 0.07 8.58 6.14
CA GLY A 29 -0.11 9.17 7.48
C GLY A 29 -1.54 9.63 7.77
N SER A 30 -2.54 8.91 7.25
CA SER A 30 -3.95 9.09 7.67
C SER A 30 -4.17 8.64 9.12
N LYS A 31 -5.27 9.08 9.74
CA LYS A 31 -5.70 8.60 11.07
C LYS A 31 -6.66 7.42 10.92
N LEU A 32 -6.70 6.57 11.94
CA LEU A 32 -7.68 5.49 12.00
C LEU A 32 -9.12 6.01 12.07
N SER A 33 -9.33 7.14 12.77
CA SER A 33 -10.61 7.85 12.84
C SER A 33 -11.09 8.40 11.51
N ASP A 34 -10.20 8.52 10.50
CA ASP A 34 -10.58 9.01 9.18
C ASP A 34 -11.26 7.91 8.35
N VAL A 35 -11.09 6.63 8.71
CA VAL A 35 -11.51 5.48 7.90
C VAL A 35 -12.44 4.50 8.62
N ALA A 36 -12.26 4.31 9.93
CA ALA A 36 -13.07 3.38 10.71
C ALA A 36 -14.35 4.08 11.19
N THR A 37 -15.51 3.47 10.90
CA THR A 37 -16.81 4.04 11.24
C THR A 37 -17.40 3.46 12.53
N CYS A 38 -16.91 2.29 12.93
CA CYS A 38 -17.31 1.58 14.13
C CYS A 38 -16.13 0.84 14.76
N GLU A 39 -16.35 0.28 15.95
CA GLU A 39 -15.37 -0.53 16.67
C GLU A 39 -14.94 -1.77 15.87
N GLU A 40 -15.87 -2.40 15.16
CA GLU A 40 -15.59 -3.57 14.33
C GLU A 40 -14.58 -3.26 13.21
N ASP A 41 -14.71 -2.13 12.53
CA ASP A 41 -13.74 -1.70 11.51
C ASP A 41 -12.34 -1.55 12.11
N VAL A 42 -12.23 -0.99 13.31
CA VAL A 42 -10.95 -0.83 14.01
C VAL A 42 -10.33 -2.19 14.33
N LEU A 43 -11.10 -3.10 14.91
CA LEU A 43 -10.62 -4.42 15.32
C LEU A 43 -10.17 -5.25 14.12
N GLU A 44 -10.94 -5.26 13.04
CA GLU A 44 -10.61 -6.01 11.82
C GLU A 44 -9.36 -5.44 11.13
N LEU A 45 -9.21 -4.11 11.05
CA LEU A 45 -8.02 -3.47 10.50
C LEU A 45 -6.76 -3.79 11.31
N LEU A 46 -6.84 -3.68 12.64
CA LEU A 46 -5.71 -3.99 13.52
C LEU A 46 -5.34 -5.47 13.48
N SER A 47 -6.34 -6.34 13.44
CA SER A 47 -6.15 -7.80 13.35
C SER A 47 -5.45 -8.18 12.05
N LEU A 48 -5.93 -7.66 10.90
CA LEU A 48 -5.38 -8.00 9.59
C LEU A 48 -3.92 -7.53 9.44
N PHE A 49 -3.63 -6.30 9.87
CA PHE A 49 -2.31 -5.66 9.70
C PHE A 49 -1.41 -5.82 10.94
N ASN A 50 -1.63 -6.84 11.76
CA ASN A 50 -0.88 -7.04 13.02
C ASN A 50 0.63 -7.27 12.81
N LYS A 51 1.03 -7.81 11.65
CA LYS A 51 2.44 -8.09 11.28
C LYS A 51 3.07 -6.99 10.42
N GLU A 52 2.30 -5.98 10.05
CA GLU A 52 2.77 -4.87 9.22
C GLU A 52 3.00 -3.62 10.07
N ASN A 53 3.94 -2.75 9.67
CA ASN A 53 4.12 -1.46 10.33
C ASN A 53 3.23 -0.35 9.73
N TYR A 54 2.21 -0.72 8.97
CA TYR A 54 1.21 0.18 8.42
C TYR A 54 -0.15 -0.51 8.40
N ILE A 55 -1.20 0.28 8.33
CA ILE A 55 -2.59 -0.15 8.09
C ILE A 55 -3.02 0.53 6.80
N LEU A 56 -3.81 -0.17 5.98
CA LEU A 56 -4.34 0.37 4.74
C LEU A 56 -5.86 0.21 4.69
N SER A 57 -6.54 1.27 4.27
CA SER A 57 -7.97 1.23 3.97
C SER A 57 -8.31 2.23 2.86
N GLU A 58 -9.53 2.13 2.33
CA GLU A 58 -10.05 3.06 1.35
C GLU A 58 -11.16 3.90 2.00
N HIS A 59 -11.11 5.23 1.81
CA HIS A 59 -12.20 6.10 2.22
C HIS A 59 -12.39 7.24 1.21
N ARG A 60 -13.61 7.34 0.64
CA ARG A 60 -14.04 8.41 -0.29
C ARG A 60 -13.14 8.57 -1.53
N GLY A 61 -12.73 7.46 -2.12
CA GLY A 61 -11.83 7.37 -3.27
C GLY A 61 -10.35 7.52 -2.93
N LYS A 62 -9.97 7.59 -1.65
CA LYS A 62 -8.57 7.76 -1.21
C LYS A 62 -8.02 6.48 -0.61
N TYR A 63 -6.77 6.18 -0.94
CA TYR A 63 -6.01 5.10 -0.31
C TYR A 63 -5.33 5.67 0.94
N CYS A 64 -5.94 5.41 2.10
CA CYS A 64 -5.50 5.92 3.39
C CYS A 64 -4.54 4.92 4.02
N VAL A 65 -3.25 5.28 4.06
CA VAL A 65 -2.22 4.53 4.75
C VAL A 65 -1.99 5.17 6.11
N MET A 66 -2.25 4.41 7.17
CA MET A 66 -1.89 4.81 8.53
C MET A 66 -0.57 4.16 8.89
N LEU A 67 0.43 4.98 9.26
CA LEU A 67 1.77 4.50 9.59
C LEU A 67 1.87 4.24 11.09
N LYS A 68 2.35 3.07 11.50
CA LYS A 68 2.70 2.82 12.90
C LYS A 68 3.98 3.60 13.25
N GLU A 69 4.21 3.86 14.53
CA GLU A 69 5.41 4.58 14.98
C GLU A 69 6.72 3.90 14.55
N SER A 70 6.71 2.56 14.46
CA SER A 70 7.82 1.73 14.00
C SER A 70 8.05 1.76 12.48
N ALA A 71 7.19 2.44 11.69
CA ALA A 71 7.25 2.40 10.24
C ALA A 71 8.56 2.99 9.69
N SER A 72 9.31 2.16 8.97
CA SER A 72 10.51 2.53 8.24
C SER A 72 10.21 2.99 6.80
N PRO A 73 11.18 3.54 6.07
CA PRO A 73 11.04 3.80 4.64
C PRO A 73 10.64 2.58 3.81
N VAL A 74 11.10 1.39 4.19
CA VAL A 74 10.75 0.14 3.50
C VAL A 74 9.29 -0.22 3.74
N ASP A 75 8.74 0.02 4.92
CA ASP A 75 7.31 -0.18 5.20
C ASP A 75 6.44 0.78 4.38
N MET A 76 6.90 2.03 4.21
CA MET A 76 6.24 2.99 3.32
C MET A 76 6.28 2.54 1.85
N LEU A 77 7.42 2.00 1.39
CA LEU A 77 7.52 1.41 0.05
C LEU A 77 6.56 0.23 -0.12
N LYS A 78 6.48 -0.65 0.88
CA LYS A 78 5.56 -1.79 0.89
C LYS A 78 4.09 -1.33 0.83
N ALA A 79 3.74 -0.28 1.57
CA ALA A 79 2.40 0.30 1.52
C ALA A 79 2.07 0.89 0.13
N VAL A 80 3.01 1.55 -0.54
CA VAL A 80 2.82 2.05 -1.92
C VAL A 80 2.65 0.91 -2.92
N PHE A 81 3.45 -0.16 -2.79
CA PHE A 81 3.28 -1.38 -3.57
C PHE A 81 1.90 -2.01 -3.35
N HIS A 82 1.44 -2.06 -2.10
CA HIS A 82 0.11 -2.53 -1.74
C HIS A 82 -0.99 -1.70 -2.42
N VAL A 83 -0.89 -0.37 -2.37
CA VAL A 83 -1.83 0.53 -3.04
C VAL A 83 -1.84 0.33 -4.56
N ASN A 84 -0.68 0.08 -5.17
CA ASN A 84 -0.61 -0.26 -6.59
C ASN A 84 -1.43 -1.52 -6.92
N TYR A 85 -1.33 -2.56 -6.09
CA TYR A 85 -2.13 -3.77 -6.27
C TYR A 85 -3.63 -3.55 -6.02
N LEU A 86 -4.00 -2.75 -5.01
CA LEU A 86 -5.40 -2.36 -4.80
C LEU A 86 -5.99 -1.61 -6.00
N HIS A 87 -5.21 -0.74 -6.63
CA HIS A 87 -5.59 -0.04 -7.86
C HIS A 87 -5.78 -1.03 -9.01
N TRP A 88 -4.88 -2.02 -9.14
CA TRP A 88 -5.00 -3.06 -10.15
C TRP A 88 -6.27 -3.91 -9.96
N LEU A 89 -6.59 -4.33 -8.72
CA LEU A 89 -7.81 -5.07 -8.40
C LEU A 89 -9.07 -4.29 -8.78
N GLU A 90 -9.09 -2.99 -8.51
CA GLU A 90 -10.20 -2.10 -8.85
C GLU A 90 -10.39 -1.97 -10.36
N ARG A 91 -9.30 -1.71 -11.09
CA ARG A 91 -9.34 -1.43 -12.54
C ARG A 91 -9.48 -2.67 -13.41
N ASN A 92 -8.91 -3.81 -13.00
CA ASN A 92 -8.80 -5.00 -13.84
C ASN A 92 -9.67 -6.17 -13.37
N ALA A 93 -9.89 -6.32 -12.06
CA ALA A 93 -10.70 -7.41 -11.50
C ALA A 93 -12.11 -6.97 -11.10
N GLY A 94 -12.42 -5.66 -11.17
CA GLY A 94 -13.71 -5.11 -10.75
C GLY A 94 -13.96 -5.21 -9.23
N ILE A 95 -12.91 -5.44 -8.44
CA ILE A 95 -12.99 -5.61 -6.99
C ILE A 95 -12.79 -4.24 -6.34
N THR A 96 -13.90 -3.64 -5.91
CA THR A 96 -13.96 -2.29 -5.33
C THR A 96 -14.01 -2.33 -3.81
N ALA A 97 -13.72 -1.19 -3.16
CA ALA A 97 -13.80 -1.06 -1.71
C ALA A 97 -15.22 -1.26 -1.19
N ARG A 98 -15.32 -1.83 0.01
CA ARG A 98 -16.56 -1.90 0.79
C ARG A 98 -16.35 -1.18 2.13
N SER A 99 -16.86 -1.73 3.23
CA SER A 99 -16.42 -1.29 4.56
C SER A 99 -15.08 -1.92 4.91
N ALA A 100 -14.33 -1.29 5.82
CA ALA A 100 -13.04 -1.81 6.27
C ALA A 100 -13.17 -3.24 6.81
N SER A 101 -14.13 -3.48 7.71
CA SER A 101 -14.49 -4.81 8.22
C SER A 101 -14.74 -5.85 7.13
N ASN A 102 -15.52 -5.52 6.09
CA ASN A 102 -15.82 -6.47 5.01
C ASN A 102 -14.61 -6.74 4.12
N ASP A 103 -13.78 -5.72 3.88
CA ASP A 103 -12.58 -5.88 3.08
C ASP A 103 -11.47 -6.65 3.83
N CYS A 104 -11.51 -6.67 5.17
CA CYS A 104 -10.57 -7.40 6.02
C CYS A 104 -10.89 -8.90 6.18
N ARG A 105 -12.15 -9.29 6.02
CA ARG A 105 -12.58 -10.69 6.18
C ARG A 105 -12.05 -11.59 5.06
N PRO A 106 -12.08 -12.93 5.21
CA PRO A 106 -11.64 -13.86 4.17
C PRO A 106 -12.31 -13.61 2.81
N GLY A 107 -11.50 -13.47 1.76
CA GLY A 107 -11.97 -13.12 0.42
C GLY A 107 -12.31 -11.63 0.23
N GLY A 108 -12.13 -10.82 1.27
CA GLY A 108 -12.23 -9.37 1.23
C GLY A 108 -11.04 -8.75 0.50
N ARG A 109 -11.23 -7.54 -0.01
CA ARG A 109 -10.25 -6.86 -0.86
C ARG A 109 -8.90 -6.65 -0.16
N LEU A 110 -8.92 -6.18 1.10
CA LEU A 110 -7.70 -5.91 1.88
C LEU A 110 -7.00 -7.21 2.29
N GLN A 111 -7.76 -8.26 2.59
CA GLN A 111 -7.21 -9.57 2.92
C GLN A 111 -6.46 -10.18 1.73
N MET A 112 -7.08 -10.24 0.55
CA MET A 112 -6.42 -10.76 -0.66
C MET A 112 -5.21 -9.93 -1.07
N SER A 113 -5.30 -8.60 -0.95
CA SER A 113 -4.19 -7.72 -1.32
C SER A 113 -3.01 -7.84 -0.35
N LEU A 114 -3.26 -8.05 0.94
CA LEU A 114 -2.19 -8.31 1.91
C LEU A 114 -1.48 -9.63 1.60
N GLU A 115 -2.21 -10.70 1.32
CA GLU A 115 -1.62 -12.00 0.93
C GLU A 115 -0.73 -11.88 -0.32
N TYR A 116 -1.18 -11.13 -1.33
CA TYR A 116 -0.38 -10.85 -2.51
C TYR A 116 0.90 -10.09 -2.16
N VAL A 117 0.79 -9.05 -1.34
CA VAL A 117 1.92 -8.20 -0.95
C VAL A 117 2.95 -8.95 -0.11
N GLU A 118 2.51 -9.76 0.85
CA GLU A 118 3.39 -10.61 1.66
C GLU A 118 4.19 -11.60 0.79
N ARG A 119 3.56 -12.14 -0.27
CA ARG A 119 4.20 -13.06 -1.20
C ARG A 119 5.17 -12.37 -2.16
N GLU A 120 4.77 -11.25 -2.76
CA GLU A 120 5.47 -10.68 -3.92
C GLU A 120 6.46 -9.56 -3.56
N PHE A 121 6.24 -8.81 -2.47
CA PHE A 121 6.99 -7.58 -2.22
C PHE A 121 8.50 -7.82 -2.11
N LYS A 122 8.91 -8.93 -1.48
CA LYS A 122 10.33 -9.27 -1.34
C LYS A 122 11.01 -9.47 -2.70
N HIS A 123 10.32 -10.11 -3.64
CA HIS A 123 10.84 -10.34 -5.00
C HIS A 123 10.94 -9.04 -5.77
N VAL A 124 9.88 -8.22 -5.74
CA VAL A 124 9.87 -6.90 -6.40
C VAL A 124 10.94 -5.97 -5.85
N LYS A 125 11.15 -5.95 -4.52
CA LYS A 125 12.22 -5.16 -3.89
C LYS A 125 13.59 -5.61 -4.39
N TYR A 126 13.86 -6.91 -4.35
CA TYR A 126 15.14 -7.49 -4.77
C TYR A 126 15.44 -7.21 -6.25
N ASP A 127 14.47 -7.42 -7.13
CA ASP A 127 14.63 -7.16 -8.57
C ASP A 127 14.82 -5.65 -8.85
N GLY A 128 14.12 -4.80 -8.09
CA GLY A 128 14.32 -3.35 -8.14
C GLY A 128 15.73 -2.93 -7.73
N GLU A 129 16.26 -3.47 -6.64
CA GLU A 129 17.63 -3.23 -6.19
C GLU A 129 18.66 -3.67 -7.24
N LEU A 130 18.46 -4.85 -7.87
CA LEU A 130 19.30 -5.33 -8.96
C LEU A 130 19.24 -4.41 -10.19
N ALA A 131 18.09 -3.79 -10.45
CA ALA A 131 17.90 -2.78 -11.48
C ALA A 131 18.43 -1.38 -11.06
N GLY A 132 19.01 -1.25 -9.87
CA GLY A 132 19.62 -0.01 -9.36
C GLY A 132 18.64 0.93 -8.64
N TRP A 133 17.45 0.48 -8.26
CA TRP A 133 16.51 1.28 -7.47
C TRP A 133 16.96 1.37 -6.01
N SER A 134 16.85 2.56 -5.42
CA SER A 134 17.00 2.73 -3.98
C SER A 134 15.68 2.42 -3.29
N THR A 135 15.62 1.33 -2.53
CA THR A 135 14.40 0.89 -1.84
C THR A 135 14.31 1.34 -0.38
N ASP A 136 15.40 1.89 0.14
CA ASP A 136 15.52 2.29 1.55
C ASP A 136 15.43 3.82 1.71
N GLY A 137 15.23 4.53 0.60
CA GLY A 137 15.07 5.99 0.56
C GLY A 137 13.66 6.46 0.93
N LEU A 138 13.51 7.77 1.13
CA LEU A 138 12.22 8.40 1.36
C LEU A 138 11.35 8.29 0.09
N ILE A 139 10.33 7.44 0.14
CA ILE A 139 9.42 7.19 -1.00
C ILE A 139 8.44 8.35 -1.22
N ALA A 140 7.97 8.96 -0.14
CA ALA A 140 7.10 10.14 -0.14
C ALA A 140 7.23 10.87 1.20
N ARG A 141 6.74 12.11 1.29
CA ARG A 141 6.65 12.84 2.56
C ARG A 141 5.33 12.48 3.25
N PRO A 142 5.31 11.57 4.24
CA PRO A 142 4.08 11.25 4.95
C PRO A 142 3.61 12.45 5.78
N LEU A 143 2.31 12.51 6.05
CA LEU A 143 1.76 13.36 7.10
C LEU A 143 2.38 12.99 8.45
N THR A 144 2.32 13.90 9.43
CA THR A 144 2.97 13.72 10.74
C THR A 144 2.28 12.69 11.64
N THR A 145 1.06 12.25 11.31
CA THR A 145 0.30 11.29 12.10
C THR A 145 1.00 9.93 12.13
N ARG A 146 1.12 9.35 13.33
CA ARG A 146 1.53 7.96 13.55
C ARG A 146 0.56 7.27 14.49
N ILE A 147 0.36 5.96 14.31
CA ILE A 147 -0.39 5.11 15.23
C ILE A 147 0.59 4.57 16.28
N CYS A 148 0.30 4.86 17.54
CA CYS A 148 0.94 4.23 18.69
C CYS A 148 0.12 3.00 19.08
N GLU A 149 0.68 1.81 18.93
CA GLU A 149 0.10 0.59 19.50
C GLU A 149 0.46 0.55 20.99
N CYS A 150 -0.35 1.20 21.82
CA CYS A 150 -0.24 1.04 23.26
C CYS A 150 -0.46 -0.44 23.58
N HIS A 151 0.56 -1.12 24.10
CA HIS A 151 0.37 -2.45 24.68
C HIS A 151 -0.64 -2.32 25.82
N VAL A 152 -1.83 -2.86 25.62
CA VAL A 152 -2.73 -3.11 26.74
C VAL A 152 -2.17 -4.34 27.45
N THR A 153 -1.29 -4.09 28.42
CA THR A 153 -0.79 -5.10 29.37
C THR A 153 -1.92 -5.64 30.24
#